data_AF-Q7P6Q4-F1
#
_entry.id   AF-Q7P6Q4-F1
#
_cell.length_a   1.000
_cell.length_b   1.000
_cell.length_c   1.000
_cell.angle_alpha   90.00
_cell.angle_beta   90.00
_cell.angle_gamma   90.00
#
_symmetry.space_group_name_H-M   'P 1'
#
loop_
_entity.id
_entity.type
_entity.pdbx_description
1 polymer ?
#
loop_
_entity_poly.entity_id
_entity_poly.type
_entity_poly.pdbx_seq_one_letter_code
_entity_poly.pdbx_strand_id
1 'polypeptide(L)'
;MFIILSLGVFAQGITTDGQAHFDKMINRKIDYTDTADSFKITKKGNDYYITKYSYDPETNKSSTSKEKLKIYKKIYFLDQWDIVYAYDIAKKKVAFLDKNLNLLHYEE
;
A
#
# COMPACT_ATOMS: atom_id res chain seq x y z
N MET A 1 -12.79 35.00 -4.89
CA MET A 1 -13.57 33.76 -4.76
C MET A 1 -12.80 32.66 -5.49
N PHE A 2 -11.95 31.91 -4.77
CA PHE A 2 -11.22 30.80 -5.35
C PHE A 2 -12.05 29.54 -5.17
N ILE A 3 -12.68 29.08 -6.24
CA ILE A 3 -13.22 27.72 -6.29
C ILE A 3 -12.00 26.82 -6.48
N ILE A 4 -11.42 26.35 -5.38
CA ILE A 4 -10.52 25.19 -5.46
C ILE A 4 -11.46 24.04 -5.79
N LEU A 5 -11.51 23.67 -7.07
CA LEU A 5 -11.99 22.37 -7.51
C LEU A 5 -11.06 21.35 -6.84
N SER A 6 -11.35 21.01 -5.58
CA SER A 6 -10.65 19.94 -4.90
C SER A 6 -10.80 18.70 -5.78
N LEU A 7 -9.68 18.15 -6.25
CA LEU A 7 -9.57 16.97 -7.09
C LEU A 7 -10.05 15.70 -6.35
N GLY A 8 -11.26 15.75 -5.81
CA GLY A 8 -11.93 14.67 -5.13
C GLY A 8 -12.67 13.80 -6.14
N VAL A 9 -11.94 13.15 -7.04
CA VAL A 9 -12.45 11.94 -7.69
C VAL A 9 -11.41 10.87 -7.43
N PHE A 10 -11.60 10.31 -6.25
CA PHE A 10 -10.73 9.41 -5.52
C PHE A 10 -10.65 8.05 -6.21
N ALA A 11 -9.59 7.30 -5.93
CA ALA A 11 -9.67 5.85 -5.93
C ALA A 11 -11.00 5.42 -5.27
N GLN A 12 -11.74 4.51 -5.90
CA GLN A 12 -13.11 4.16 -5.52
C GLN A 12 -13.08 3.44 -4.16
N GLY A 13 -13.13 4.22 -3.07
CA GLY A 13 -13.15 3.70 -1.70
C GLY A 13 -12.12 4.28 -0.71
N ILE A 14 -11.23 5.21 -1.08
CA ILE A 14 -10.27 5.81 -0.12
C ILE A 14 -10.19 7.34 -0.20
N THR A 15 -9.78 8.00 0.89
CA THR A 15 -9.56 9.45 0.92
C THR A 15 -8.10 9.81 0.61
N THR A 16 -7.85 10.68 -0.36
CA THR A 16 -6.52 11.23 -0.72
C THR A 16 -6.57 12.75 -0.90
N ASP A 17 -5.48 13.44 -0.58
CA ASP A 17 -5.26 14.86 -0.88
C ASP A 17 -4.46 15.06 -2.18
N GLY A 18 -4.24 13.99 -2.96
CA GLY A 18 -3.41 14.01 -4.16
C GLY A 18 -1.90 13.92 -3.88
N GLN A 19 -1.48 13.70 -2.64
CA GLN A 19 -0.09 13.43 -2.28
C GLN A 19 0.16 11.94 -2.06
N ALA A 20 1.43 11.54 -2.20
CA ALA A 20 1.83 10.13 -2.16
C ALA A 20 1.84 9.52 -0.74
N HIS A 21 2.14 10.34 0.28
CA HIS A 21 2.28 9.88 1.68
C HIS A 21 3.16 8.63 1.85
N PHE A 22 4.19 8.46 1.01
CA PHE A 22 5.08 7.31 1.07
C PHE A 22 5.78 7.20 2.42
N ASP A 23 6.09 8.31 3.07
CA ASP A 23 6.64 8.37 4.43
C ASP A 23 5.77 7.65 5.47
N LYS A 24 4.45 7.60 5.27
CA LYS A 24 3.50 6.92 6.16
C LYS A 24 3.46 5.40 5.97
N MET A 25 4.01 4.91 4.86
CA MET A 25 3.94 3.49 4.48
C MET A 25 5.32 2.80 4.57
N ILE A 26 6.41 3.56 4.40
CA ILE A 26 7.75 2.98 4.41
C ILE A 26 8.30 2.77 5.84
N ASN A 27 9.27 1.86 5.93
CA ASN A 27 10.08 1.57 7.10
C ASN A 27 9.34 1.08 8.35
N ARG A 28 8.05 0.75 8.25
CA ARG A 28 7.28 0.07 9.30
C ARG A 28 6.74 -1.29 8.84
N LYS A 29 6.37 -2.13 9.79
CA LYS A 29 5.63 -3.37 9.54
C LYS A 29 4.17 -3.02 9.25
N ILE A 30 3.59 -3.68 8.26
CA ILE A 30 2.19 -3.59 7.89
C ILE A 30 1.66 -5.01 7.84
N ASP A 31 0.63 -5.29 8.64
CA ASP A 31 0.02 -6.61 8.76
C ASP A 31 -1.17 -6.73 7.79
N TYR A 32 -1.32 -7.90 7.16
CA TYR A 32 -2.50 -8.20 6.36
C TYR A 32 -3.64 -8.63 7.28
N THR A 33 -4.87 -8.24 6.95
CA THR A 33 -6.04 -8.65 7.71
C THR A 33 -6.19 -10.18 7.73
N ASP A 34 -6.62 -10.73 8.86
CA ASP A 34 -7.03 -12.13 9.03
C ASP A 34 -5.89 -13.17 8.87
N THR A 35 -4.64 -12.74 8.78
CA THR A 35 -3.48 -13.64 8.65
C THR A 35 -2.32 -13.20 9.54
N ALA A 36 -1.38 -14.11 9.82
CA ALA A 36 -0.12 -13.75 10.49
C ALA A 36 0.91 -13.10 9.53
N ASP A 37 0.52 -12.92 8.27
CA ASP A 37 1.40 -12.40 7.24
C ASP A 37 1.57 -10.88 7.38
N SER A 38 2.72 -10.40 6.91
CA SER A 38 3.01 -8.98 6.96
C SER A 38 3.94 -8.57 5.83
N PHE A 39 4.16 -7.28 5.68
CA PHE A 39 5.20 -6.77 4.81
C PHE A 39 5.83 -5.50 5.38
N LYS A 40 6.94 -5.13 4.75
CA LYS A 40 7.62 -3.86 4.98
C LYS A 40 8.02 -3.26 3.66
N ILE A 41 7.68 -2.00 3.45
CA ILE A 41 8.18 -1.23 2.31
C ILE A 41 9.45 -0.49 2.75
N THR A 42 10.50 -0.54 1.92
CA THR A 42 11.77 0.15 2.18
C THR A 42 12.17 0.98 0.97
N LYS A 43 12.76 2.15 1.23
CA LYS A 43 13.36 3.00 0.19
C LYS A 43 14.87 2.71 0.12
N LYS A 44 15.39 2.46 -1.08
CA LYS A 44 16.82 2.30 -1.35
C LYS A 44 17.21 3.19 -2.53
N GLY A 45 17.90 4.30 -2.23
CA GLY A 45 18.15 5.34 -3.23
C GLY A 45 16.82 5.93 -3.72
N ASN A 46 16.59 5.87 -5.03
CA ASN A 46 15.35 6.36 -5.66
C ASN A 46 14.27 5.27 -5.80
N ASP A 47 14.58 4.03 -5.43
CA ASP A 47 13.71 2.88 -5.62
C ASP A 47 13.03 2.45 -4.31
N TYR A 48 11.89 1.78 -4.45
CA TYR A 48 11.14 1.20 -3.35
C TYR A 48 11.05 -0.31 -3.52
N TYR A 49 11.11 -1.01 -2.39
CA TYR A 49 11.04 -2.47 -2.34
C TYR A 49 10.06 -2.89 -1.26
N ILE A 50 9.21 -3.86 -1.57
CA ILE A 50 8.36 -4.54 -0.58
C ILE A 50 9.01 -5.87 -0.24
N THR A 51 9.13 -6.15 1.05
CA THR A 51 9.48 -7.46 1.58
C THR A 51 8.23 -8.04 2.23
N LYS A 52 7.71 -9.16 1.71
CA LYS A 52 6.54 -9.87 2.25
C LYS A 52 7.02 -11.04 3.10
N TYR A 53 6.41 -11.20 4.26
CA TYR A 53 6.69 -12.25 5.24
C TYR A 53 5.42 -13.06 5.41
N SER A 54 5.52 -14.36 5.11
CA SER A 54 4.40 -15.27 5.26
C SER A 54 4.73 -16.40 6.21
N TYR A 55 3.74 -16.86 6.95
CA TYR A 55 3.86 -18.01 7.85
C TYR A 55 2.74 -19.01 7.59
N ASP A 56 3.14 -20.23 7.25
CA ASP A 56 2.23 -21.36 7.11
C ASP A 56 2.17 -22.12 8.44
N PRO A 57 1.04 -22.07 9.17
CA PRO A 57 0.89 -22.75 10.45
C PRO A 57 0.77 -24.27 10.32
N GLU A 58 0.31 -24.79 9.17
CA GLU A 58 0.14 -26.23 8.96
C GLU A 58 1.50 -26.90 8.78
N THR A 59 2.42 -26.24 8.08
CA THR A 59 3.78 -26.76 7.85
C THR A 59 4.83 -26.19 8.80
N ASN A 60 4.45 -25.21 9.64
CA ASN A 60 5.33 -24.45 10.53
C ASN A 60 6.52 -23.82 9.78
N LYS A 61 6.28 -23.30 8.58
CA LYS A 61 7.31 -22.71 7.72
C LYS A 61 7.08 -21.24 7.49
N SER A 62 8.14 -20.46 7.61
CA SER A 62 8.16 -19.06 7.20
C SER A 62 8.76 -18.92 5.81
N SER A 63 8.22 -18.01 5.02
CA SER A 63 8.80 -17.60 3.75
C SER A 63 8.95 -16.09 3.68
N THR A 64 9.89 -15.64 2.85
CA THR A 64 10.13 -14.22 2.63
C THR A 64 10.36 -13.98 1.15
N SER A 65 9.63 -13.04 0.59
CA SER A 65 9.82 -12.59 -0.79
C SER A 65 10.13 -11.10 -0.81
N LYS A 66 10.94 -10.68 -1.78
CA LYS A 66 11.29 -9.28 -1.97
C LYS A 66 11.18 -8.90 -3.43
N GLU A 67 10.51 -7.81 -3.70
CA GLU A 67 10.31 -7.30 -5.04
C GLU A 67 10.42 -5.77 -5.08
N LYS A 68 10.73 -5.24 -6.27
CA LYS A 68 10.79 -3.79 -6.52
C LYS A 68 9.38 -3.29 -6.83
N LEU A 69 8.96 -2.24 -6.12
CA LEU A 69 7.69 -1.56 -6.37
C LEU A 69 7.83 -0.54 -7.49
N LYS A 70 6.75 -0.36 -8.25
CA LYS A 70 6.59 0.74 -9.21
C LYS A 70 5.80 1.87 -8.55
N ILE A 71 6.12 3.12 -8.93
CA ILE A 71 5.28 4.26 -8.60
C ILE A 71 4.13 4.29 -9.61
N TYR A 72 2.90 4.14 -9.13
CA TYR A 72 1.68 4.13 -9.93
C TYR A 72 0.87 5.40 -9.69
N LYS A 73 0.38 6.00 -10.78
CA LYS A 73 -0.36 7.28 -10.77
C LYS A 73 0.32 8.38 -9.94
N LYS A 74 1.65 8.35 -9.83
CA LYS A 74 2.52 9.26 -9.05
C LYS A 74 2.38 9.18 -7.52
N ILE A 75 1.29 8.63 -6.99
CA ILE A 75 0.97 8.68 -5.56
C ILE A 75 0.81 7.32 -4.88
N TYR A 76 0.84 6.22 -5.63
CA TYR A 76 0.68 4.87 -5.10
C TYR A 76 1.88 3.98 -5.40
N PHE A 77 2.02 2.90 -4.62
CA PHE A 77 2.90 1.80 -4.98
C PHE A 77 2.12 0.72 -5.73
N LEU A 78 2.78 0.04 -6.66
CA LEU A 78 2.24 -1.11 -7.41
C LEU A 78 3.25 -2.25 -7.38
N ASP A 79 2.80 -3.43 -6.98
CA ASP A 79 3.62 -4.65 -7.01
C ASP A 79 3.47 -5.45 -8.31
N GLN A 80 4.15 -6.60 -8.41
CA GLN A 80 4.10 -7.43 -9.62
C GLN A 80 2.77 -8.18 -9.82
N TRP A 81 1.91 -8.21 -8.80
CA TRP A 81 0.61 -8.89 -8.79
C TRP A 81 -0.56 -7.92 -9.00
N ASP A 82 -0.26 -6.72 -9.50
CA ASP A 82 -1.23 -5.65 -9.73
C ASP A 82 -1.95 -5.16 -8.45
N ILE A 83 -1.36 -5.37 -7.27
CA ILE A 83 -1.84 -4.78 -6.01
C ILE A 83 -1.28 -3.38 -5.83
N VAL A 84 -2.19 -2.44 -5.58
CA VAL A 84 -1.90 -1.03 -5.34
C VAL A 84 -1.92 -0.75 -3.83
N TYR A 85 -0.84 -0.16 -3.30
CA TYR A 85 -0.74 0.27 -1.91
C TYR A 85 -0.86 1.80 -1.85
N ALA A 86 -1.87 2.27 -1.13
CA ALA A 86 -2.21 3.69 -1.01
C ALA A 86 -2.42 4.07 0.46
N TYR A 87 -2.14 5.31 0.84
CA TYR A 87 -2.44 5.80 2.19
C TYR A 87 -3.76 6.56 2.20
N ASP A 88 -4.72 6.08 3.01
CA ASP A 88 -5.99 6.75 3.24
C ASP A 88 -5.83 7.78 4.38
N ILE A 89 -5.95 9.06 4.05
CA ILE A 89 -5.72 10.14 5.03
C ILE A 89 -6.82 10.25 6.09
N ALA A 90 -8.05 9.81 5.78
CA ALA A 90 -9.16 9.86 6.72
C ALA A 90 -9.05 8.75 7.76
N LYS A 91 -8.68 7.54 7.32
CA LYS A 91 -8.47 6.39 8.21
C LYS A 91 -7.07 6.31 8.80
N LYS A 92 -6.12 7.06 8.24
CA LYS A 92 -4.68 7.03 8.60
C LYS A 92 -4.07 5.64 8.45
N LYS A 93 -4.53 4.89 7.45
CA LYS A 93 -4.17 3.48 7.21
C LYS A 93 -3.71 3.25 5.77
N VAL A 94 -2.89 2.22 5.57
CA VAL A 94 -2.62 1.68 4.24
C VAL A 94 -3.84 0.91 3.73
N ALA A 95 -4.25 1.23 2.52
CA ALA A 95 -5.28 0.56 1.76
C ALA A 95 -4.65 -0.24 0.62
N PHE A 96 -5.24 -1.39 0.36
CA PHE A 96 -4.85 -2.34 -0.68
C PHE A 96 -5.95 -2.26 -1.71
N LEU A 97 -5.60 -1.88 -2.93
CA LEU A 97 -6.53 -1.69 -4.03
C LEU A 97 -6.15 -2.60 -5.19
N ASP A 98 -7.12 -2.91 -6.04
CA ASP A 98 -6.82 -3.42 -7.37
C ASP A 98 -6.26 -2.31 -8.28
N LYS A 99 -5.81 -2.68 -9.48
CA LYS A 99 -5.36 -1.75 -10.52
C LYS A 99 -6.42 -0.73 -10.96
N ASN A 100 -7.71 -1.05 -10.81
CA ASN A 100 -8.81 -0.14 -11.10
C ASN A 100 -9.12 0.79 -9.92
N LEU A 101 -8.33 0.70 -8.85
CA LEU A 101 -8.45 1.47 -7.61
C LEU A 101 -9.71 1.16 -6.80
N ASN A 102 -10.24 -0.06 -6.92
CA ASN A 102 -11.27 -0.55 -6.01
C ASN A 102 -10.62 -1.03 -4.71
N LEU A 103 -11.17 -0.62 -3.57
CA LEU A 103 -10.71 -1.07 -2.26
C LEU A 103 -10.89 -2.59 -2.10
N LEU A 104 -9.79 -3.28 -1.76
CA LEU A 104 -9.79 -4.70 -1.39
C LEU A 104 -9.89 -4.84 0.13
N HIS A 105 -8.95 -4.23 0.87
CA HIS A 105 -8.92 -4.20 2.34
C HIS A 105 -7.99 -3.09 2.85
N TYR A 106 -7.94 -2.92 4.18
CA TYR A 106 -6.99 -2.05 4.87
C TYR A 106 -5.97 -2.89 5.64
N GLU A 107 -4.87 -2.27 6.04
CA GLU A 107 -3.99 -2.85 7.05
C GLU A 107 -4.72 -3.04 8.39
N GLU A 108 -4.30 -4.05 9.14
CA GLU A 108 -4.81 -4.34 10.49
C GLU A 108 -4.40 -3.27 11.51
#